data_AF-A0A7Y5LWF1-F1
#
_entry.id   AF-A0A7Y5LWF1-F1
#
_cell.length_a   1.000
_cell.length_b   1.000
_cell.length_c   1.000
_cell.angle_alpha   90.00
_cell.angle_beta   90.00
_cell.angle_gamma   90.00
#
_symmetry.space_group_name_H-M   'P 1'
#
loop_
_entity.id
_entity.type
_entity.pdbx_description
1 polymer ?
#
loop_
_entity_poly.entity_id
_entity_poly.type
_entity_poly.pdbx_seq_one_letter_code
_entity_poly.pdbx_strand_id
1 'polypeptide(L)'
;MTAAAAPAVTALTVRVPFHVVRPSRRIELRPGRAPAPAPDANVPRVARLMALAHHYQRLLDGGEVVDYADLARISGVTRARVSQIMDLSLLAPDIQEEILSLTGFRGREPMTEHDLRPIAATLDWRAQWEAWTVLKVDSLRWTNPNRSPI
;
A
#
# COMPACT_ATOMS: atom_id res chain seq x y z
N MET A 1 51.20 -29.02 46.34
CA MET A 1 49.85 -29.16 45.78
C MET A 1 49.58 -27.94 44.92
N THR A 2 49.67 -28.15 43.61
CA THR A 2 49.75 -27.12 42.57
C THR A 2 48.34 -26.82 42.06
N ALA A 3 47.88 -25.57 42.19
CA ALA A 3 46.59 -25.15 41.65
C ALA A 3 46.71 -24.89 40.14
N ALA A 4 46.02 -25.72 39.35
CA ALA A 4 45.96 -25.58 37.90
C ALA A 4 45.08 -24.38 37.51
N ALA A 5 45.68 -23.40 36.82
CA ALA A 5 44.96 -22.29 36.22
C ALA A 5 44.25 -22.77 34.93
N ALA A 6 42.92 -22.62 34.90
CA ALA A 6 42.10 -22.86 33.73
C ALA A 6 42.41 -21.85 32.60
N PRO A 7 42.38 -22.25 31.31
CA PRO A 7 42.73 -21.34 30.22
C PRO A 7 41.67 -20.24 30.10
N ALA A 8 42.14 -18.99 30.08
CA ALA A 8 41.33 -17.83 29.77
C ALA A 8 40.80 -17.97 28.33
N VAL A 9 39.49 -18.20 28.20
CA VAL A 9 38.82 -18.14 26.89
C VAL A 9 38.91 -16.68 26.42
N THR A 10 39.78 -16.41 25.45
CA THR A 10 39.90 -15.10 24.82
C THR A 10 38.62 -14.81 24.04
N ALA A 11 37.72 -14.02 24.63
CA ALA A 11 36.54 -13.52 23.93
C ALA A 11 36.99 -12.50 22.86
N LEU A 12 37.02 -12.92 21.60
CA LEU A 12 37.26 -12.03 20.47
C LEU A 12 35.95 -11.28 20.12
N THR A 13 35.90 -9.97 20.37
CA THR A 13 34.78 -9.13 19.90
C THR A 13 35.02 -8.65 18.47
N VAL A 14 34.22 -9.14 17.52
CA VAL A 14 34.27 -8.71 16.11
C VAL A 14 33.16 -7.69 15.84
N ARG A 15 33.53 -6.50 15.32
CA ARG A 15 32.56 -5.54 14.79
C ARG A 15 32.33 -5.82 13.32
N VAL A 16 31.21 -6.47 13.00
CA VAL A 16 30.75 -6.66 11.63
C VAL A 16 29.59 -5.71 11.33
N PRO A 17 29.57 -5.04 10.18
CA PRO A 17 28.38 -4.30 9.75
C PRO A 17 27.27 -5.31 9.47
N PHE A 18 26.10 -5.09 10.05
CA PHE A 18 24.88 -5.85 9.77
C PHE A 18 23.72 -4.86 9.64
N HIS A 19 22.68 -5.30 8.95
CA HIS A 19 21.41 -4.58 8.88
C HIS A 19 20.26 -5.50 9.26
N VAL A 20 19.20 -4.90 9.79
CA VAL A 20 18.01 -5.61 10.23
C VAL A 20 16.97 -5.56 9.12
N VAL A 21 16.41 -6.71 8.74
CA VAL A 21 15.27 -6.78 7.84
C VAL A 21 14.05 -7.38 8.54
N ARG A 22 12.86 -6.98 8.08
CA ARG A 22 11.57 -7.51 8.54
C ARG A 22 10.70 -7.86 7.34
N PRO A 23 10.97 -8.98 6.65
CA PRO A 23 10.15 -9.42 5.52
C PRO A 23 8.72 -9.83 5.95
N SER A 24 8.50 -10.06 7.26
CA SER A 24 7.21 -10.36 7.87
C SER A 24 7.21 -9.92 9.36
N ARG A 25 6.49 -10.65 10.25
CA ARG A 25 6.58 -10.48 11.71
C ARG A 25 7.90 -10.98 12.33
N ARG A 26 8.83 -11.51 11.53
CA ARG A 26 10.13 -12.02 12.00
C ARG A 26 11.25 -11.02 11.73
N ILE A 27 12.12 -10.84 12.73
CA ILE A 27 13.34 -10.01 12.63
C ILE A 27 14.48 -10.91 12.15
N GLU A 28 15.14 -10.53 11.06
CA GLU A 28 16.35 -11.21 10.56
C GLU A 28 17.53 -10.23 10.53
N LEU A 29 18.71 -10.70 10.93
CA LEU A 29 19.97 -9.98 10.82
C LEU A 29 20.68 -10.43 9.55
N ARG A 30 20.98 -9.49 8.65
CA ARG A 30 21.74 -9.78 7.42
C ARG A 30 23.11 -9.11 7.49
N PRO A 31 24.20 -9.82 7.11
CA PRO A 31 25.54 -9.24 7.10
C PRO A 31 25.64 -8.17 6.00
N GLY A 32 26.49 -7.17 6.23
CA GLY A 32 26.74 -6.07 5.31
C GLY A 32 25.84 -4.85 5.52
N ARG A 33 26.13 -3.78 4.78
CA ARG A 33 25.33 -2.55 4.74
C ARG A 33 23.98 -2.83 4.07
N ALA A 34 22.90 -2.22 4.57
CA ALA A 34 21.60 -2.32 3.94
C ALA A 34 21.71 -1.90 2.45
N PRO A 35 21.11 -2.67 1.52
CA PRO A 35 21.06 -2.26 0.12
C PRO A 35 20.39 -0.89 -0.01
N ALA A 36 20.81 -0.11 -1.01
CA ALA A 36 20.16 1.16 -1.30
C ALA A 36 18.66 0.89 -1.49
N PRO A 37 17.78 1.71 -0.86
CA PRO A 37 16.35 1.51 -1.00
C PRO A 37 16.01 1.49 -2.49
N ALA A 38 15.28 0.45 -2.91
CA ALA A 38 14.80 0.36 -4.29
C ALA A 38 14.09 1.68 -4.67
N PRO A 39 14.24 2.16 -5.92
CA PRO A 39 13.54 3.34 -6.38
C PRO A 39 12.05 3.20 -6.10
N ASP A 40 11.45 4.32 -5.71
CA ASP A 40 10.09 4.47 -5.22
C ASP A 40 9.04 4.13 -6.30
N ALA A 41 8.92 2.84 -6.62
CA ALA A 41 8.04 2.30 -7.66
C ALA A 41 6.83 1.55 -7.08
N ASN A 42 6.53 1.74 -5.79
CA ASN A 42 5.36 1.11 -5.19
C ASN A 42 4.10 1.81 -5.69
N VAL A 43 3.29 1.08 -6.45
CA VAL A 43 1.92 1.48 -6.80
C VAL A 43 1.03 1.19 -5.59
N PRO A 44 0.23 2.15 -5.09
CA PRO A 44 -0.68 1.89 -3.96
C PRO A 44 -1.71 0.83 -4.31
N ARG A 45 -2.20 0.08 -3.31
CA ARG A 45 -3.29 -0.89 -3.57
C ARG A 45 -4.52 -0.20 -4.12
N VAL A 46 -4.86 1.00 -3.65
CA VAL A 46 -6.02 1.75 -4.14
C VAL A 46 -5.92 2.05 -5.64
N ALA A 47 -4.74 2.42 -6.15
CA ALA A 47 -4.51 2.63 -7.58
C ALA A 47 -4.67 1.33 -8.39
N ARG A 48 -4.18 0.20 -7.87
CA ARG A 48 -4.42 -1.11 -8.50
C ARG A 48 -5.90 -1.49 -8.53
N LEU A 49 -6.64 -1.20 -7.46
CA LEU A 49 -8.08 -1.48 -7.40
C LEU A 49 -8.88 -0.61 -8.37
N MET A 50 -8.49 0.65 -8.54
CA MET A 50 -9.09 1.52 -9.54
C MET A 50 -8.86 1.03 -10.96
N ALA A 51 -7.61 0.65 -11.30
CA ALA A 51 -7.31 0.01 -12.58
C ALA A 51 -8.13 -1.28 -12.79
N LEU A 52 -8.32 -2.06 -11.72
CA LEU A 52 -9.15 -3.26 -11.75
C LEU A 52 -10.63 -2.94 -11.98
N ALA A 53 -11.16 -1.87 -11.40
CA ALA A 53 -12.53 -1.41 -11.64
C ALA A 53 -12.76 -1.09 -13.12
N HIS A 54 -11.85 -0.35 -13.75
CA HIS A 54 -11.92 -0.09 -15.20
C HIS A 54 -11.77 -1.37 -16.03
N HIS A 55 -10.92 -2.32 -15.60
CA HIS A 55 -10.82 -3.60 -16.29
C HIS A 55 -12.15 -4.37 -16.23
N TYR A 56 -12.77 -4.47 -15.06
CA TYR A 56 -14.08 -5.11 -14.90
C TYR A 56 -15.17 -4.41 -15.70
N GLN A 57 -15.18 -3.08 -15.72
CA GLN A 57 -16.11 -2.32 -16.56
C GLN A 57 -15.96 -2.70 -18.03
N ARG A 58 -14.74 -2.80 -18.56
CA ARG A 58 -14.52 -3.24 -19.95
C ARG A 58 -15.00 -4.67 -20.22
N LEU A 59 -14.84 -5.59 -19.27
CA LEU A 59 -15.34 -6.97 -19.43
C LEU A 59 -16.86 -7.01 -19.51
N LEU A 60 -17.54 -6.18 -18.72
CA LEU A 60 -19.00 -6.05 -18.74
C LEU A 60 -19.47 -5.38 -20.03
N ASP A 61 -18.85 -4.26 -20.41
CA ASP A 61 -19.19 -3.52 -21.64
C ASP A 61 -18.94 -4.36 -22.90
N GLY A 62 -17.90 -5.20 -22.89
CA GLY A 62 -17.58 -6.14 -23.95
C GLY A 62 -18.45 -7.41 -23.96
N GLY A 63 -19.28 -7.63 -22.93
CA GLY A 63 -20.09 -8.83 -22.79
C GLY A 63 -19.30 -10.12 -22.52
N GLU A 64 -18.00 -10.02 -22.20
CA GLU A 64 -17.18 -11.15 -21.78
C GLU A 64 -17.65 -11.72 -20.43
N VAL A 65 -18.26 -10.86 -19.61
CA VAL A 65 -18.86 -11.20 -18.32
C VAL A 65 -20.25 -10.62 -18.25
N VAL A 66 -21.23 -11.39 -17.75
CA VAL A 66 -22.64 -10.98 -17.74
C VAL A 66 -22.94 -10.03 -16.59
N ASP A 67 -22.40 -10.30 -15.40
CA ASP A 67 -22.72 -9.53 -14.21
C ASP A 67 -21.61 -9.59 -13.13
N TYR A 68 -21.88 -8.94 -11.99
CA TYR A 68 -20.96 -8.91 -10.86
C TYR A 68 -20.82 -10.26 -10.14
N ALA A 69 -21.79 -11.17 -10.27
CA ALA A 69 -21.67 -12.52 -9.71
C ALA A 69 -20.69 -13.37 -10.53
N ASP A 70 -20.67 -13.20 -11.85
CA ASP A 70 -19.68 -13.82 -12.72
C ASP A 70 -18.28 -13.25 -12.47
N LEU A 71 -18.14 -11.93 -12.33
CA LEU A 71 -16.88 -11.31 -11.91
C LEU A 71 -16.37 -11.91 -10.59
N ALA A 72 -17.25 -12.08 -9.60
CA ALA A 72 -16.90 -12.65 -8.31
C ALA A 72 -16.40 -14.11 -8.43
N ARG A 73 -17.05 -14.92 -9.26
CA ARG A 73 -16.63 -16.32 -9.54
C ARG A 73 -15.26 -16.37 -10.19
N ILE A 74 -15.00 -15.55 -11.20
CA ILE A 74 -13.75 -15.54 -11.96
C ILE A 74 -12.58 -15.00 -11.11
N SER A 75 -12.83 -13.95 -10.33
CA SER A 75 -11.80 -13.29 -9.53
C SER A 75 -11.58 -13.92 -8.14
N GLY A 76 -12.42 -14.88 -7.73
CA GLY A 76 -12.32 -15.57 -6.45
C GLY A 76 -12.61 -14.70 -5.22
N VAL A 77 -13.29 -13.55 -5.41
CA VAL A 77 -13.71 -12.67 -4.30
C VAL A 77 -15.23 -12.67 -4.16
N THR A 78 -15.73 -12.17 -3.03
CA THR A 78 -17.17 -12.07 -2.81
C THR A 78 -17.81 -11.03 -3.75
N ARG A 79 -19.10 -11.19 -4.06
CA ARG A 79 -19.87 -10.19 -4.82
C ARG A 79 -19.83 -8.80 -4.16
N ALA A 80 -19.90 -8.75 -2.83
CA ALA A 80 -19.76 -7.50 -2.09
C ALA A 80 -18.40 -6.84 -2.32
N ARG A 81 -17.31 -7.63 -2.43
CA ARG A 81 -15.99 -7.09 -2.74
C ARG A 81 -15.89 -6.58 -4.18
N VAL A 82 -16.51 -7.28 -5.15
CA VAL A 82 -16.61 -6.78 -6.53
C VAL A 82 -17.31 -5.42 -6.53
N SER A 83 -18.47 -5.31 -5.86
CA SER A 83 -19.20 -4.04 -5.76
C SER A 83 -18.31 -2.92 -5.21
N GLN A 84 -17.61 -3.15 -4.09
CA GLN A 84 -16.71 -2.16 -3.49
C GLN A 84 -15.58 -1.71 -4.43
N ILE A 85 -15.09 -2.62 -5.27
CA ILE A 85 -14.09 -2.28 -6.29
C ILE A 85 -14.73 -1.43 -7.38
N MET A 86 -15.91 -1.83 -7.85
CA MET A 86 -16.65 -1.09 -8.87
C MET A 86 -17.09 0.29 -8.41
N ASP A 87 -17.39 0.49 -7.12
CA ASP A 87 -17.74 1.80 -6.57
C ASP A 87 -16.62 2.85 -6.80
N LEU A 88 -15.36 2.42 -6.97
CA LEU A 88 -14.26 3.33 -7.30
C LEU A 88 -14.43 4.01 -8.66
N SER A 89 -15.16 3.41 -9.61
CA SER A 89 -15.44 4.05 -10.90
C SER A 89 -16.54 5.11 -10.83
N LEU A 90 -17.20 5.28 -9.68
CA LEU A 90 -18.18 6.34 -9.42
C LEU A 90 -17.54 7.65 -8.94
N LEU A 91 -16.25 7.62 -8.63
CA LEU A 91 -15.49 8.83 -8.31
C LEU A 91 -15.44 9.77 -9.51
N ALA A 92 -15.31 11.07 -9.28
CA ALA A 92 -15.13 12.06 -10.34
C ALA A 92 -13.88 11.71 -11.17
N PRO A 93 -13.90 11.88 -12.51
CA PRO A 93 -12.78 11.51 -13.38
C PRO A 93 -11.43 12.09 -12.93
N ASP A 94 -11.41 13.36 -12.49
CA ASP A 94 -10.19 14.01 -11.99
C ASP A 94 -9.62 13.30 -10.75
N ILE A 95 -10.48 12.78 -9.87
CA ILE A 95 -10.07 12.02 -8.68
C ILE A 95 -9.50 10.66 -9.10
N GLN A 96 -10.10 10.03 -10.12
CA GLN A 96 -9.62 8.76 -10.64
C GLN A 96 -8.21 8.90 -11.24
N GLU A 97 -7.98 9.95 -12.03
CA GLU A 97 -6.67 10.26 -12.61
C GLU A 97 -5.61 10.52 -11.54
N GLU A 98 -5.95 11.27 -10.49
CA GLU A 98 -5.03 11.49 -9.37
C GLU A 98 -4.68 10.20 -8.64
N ILE A 99 -5.66 9.32 -8.38
CA ILE A 99 -5.44 8.03 -7.73
C ILE A 99 -4.53 7.14 -8.57
N LEU A 100 -4.75 7.07 -9.88
CA LEU A 100 -3.92 6.27 -10.80
C LEU A 100 -2.49 6.83 -10.92
N SER A 101 -2.33 8.14 -10.71
CA SER A 101 -1.03 8.82 -10.73
C SER A 101 -0.23 8.68 -9.42
N LEU A 102 -0.82 8.10 -8.37
CA LEU A 102 -0.14 7.89 -7.10
C LEU A 102 1.02 6.90 -7.27
N THR A 103 2.24 7.37 -7.04
CA THR A 103 3.45 6.56 -7.04
C THR A 103 4.36 6.95 -5.89
N GLY A 104 5.33 6.10 -5.61
CA GLY A 104 6.49 6.47 -4.80
C GLY A 104 6.27 6.70 -3.31
N PHE A 105 5.33 5.97 -2.70
CA PHE A 105 5.17 5.95 -1.26
C PHE A 105 6.05 4.87 -0.60
N ARG A 106 6.53 5.17 0.61
CA ARG A 106 7.26 4.22 1.48
C ARG A 106 6.47 3.97 2.75
N GLY A 107 6.26 2.70 3.09
CA GLY A 107 5.60 2.31 4.34
C GLY A 107 4.08 2.22 4.21
N ARG A 108 3.35 2.95 5.05
CA ARG A 108 1.87 2.90 5.09
C ARG A 108 1.31 3.46 3.78
N GLU A 109 0.28 2.79 3.24
CA GLU A 109 -0.43 3.30 2.08
C GLU A 109 -1.00 4.70 2.38
N PRO A 110 -0.94 5.63 1.41
CA PRO A 110 -1.42 7.00 1.62
C PRO A 110 -2.92 7.01 1.97
N MET A 111 -3.69 6.14 1.34
CA MET A 111 -5.11 5.98 1.56
C MET A 111 -5.54 4.58 1.18
N THR A 112 -6.67 4.16 1.73
CA THR A 112 -7.27 2.85 1.47
C THR A 112 -8.57 3.01 0.68
N GLU A 113 -9.02 1.91 0.06
CA GLU A 113 -10.34 1.89 -0.59
C GLU A 113 -11.48 2.20 0.39
N HIS A 114 -11.33 1.86 1.68
CA HIS A 114 -12.34 2.18 2.69
C HIS A 114 -12.50 3.70 2.89
N ASP A 115 -11.40 4.45 2.85
CA ASP A 115 -11.42 5.91 2.98
C ASP A 115 -12.13 6.58 1.80
N LEU A 116 -12.18 5.92 0.64
CA LEU A 116 -12.82 6.43 -0.58
C LEU A 116 -14.31 6.12 -0.67
N ARG A 117 -14.84 5.13 0.06
CA ARG A 117 -16.26 4.76 -0.04
C ARG A 117 -17.23 5.92 0.22
N PRO A 118 -17.02 6.77 1.26
CA PRO A 118 -17.92 7.90 1.50
C PRO A 118 -17.88 8.92 0.35
N ILE A 119 -16.71 9.09 -0.27
CA ILE A 119 -16.52 9.98 -1.42
C ILE A 119 -17.26 9.41 -2.63
N ALA A 120 -17.04 8.14 -2.97
CA ALA A 120 -17.73 7.47 -4.07
C ALA A 120 -19.26 7.41 -3.91
N ALA A 121 -19.76 7.38 -2.66
CA ALA A 121 -21.19 7.43 -2.37
C ALA A 121 -21.82 8.82 -2.54
N THR A 122 -21.02 9.87 -2.73
CA THR A 122 -21.52 11.24 -2.92
C THR A 122 -21.86 11.47 -4.40
N LEU A 123 -23.09 11.87 -4.70
CA LEU A 123 -23.57 12.04 -6.08
C LEU A 123 -23.02 13.29 -6.79
N ASP A 124 -22.64 14.32 -6.03
CA ASP A 124 -22.10 15.58 -6.56
C ASP A 124 -20.57 15.51 -6.64
N TRP A 125 -20.02 15.61 -7.85
CA TRP A 125 -18.58 15.60 -8.09
C TRP A 125 -17.82 16.75 -7.43
N ARG A 126 -18.44 17.92 -7.27
CA ARG A 126 -17.83 19.04 -6.54
C ARG A 126 -17.68 18.68 -5.06
N ALA A 127 -18.72 18.11 -4.46
CA ALA A 127 -18.66 17.63 -3.08
C ALA A 127 -17.66 16.47 -2.91
N GLN A 128 -17.55 15.59 -3.92
CA GLN A 128 -16.49 14.58 -3.95
C GLN A 128 -15.10 15.21 -3.94
N TRP A 129 -14.87 16.24 -4.76
CA TRP A 129 -13.57 16.92 -4.85
C TRP A 129 -13.19 17.63 -3.55
N GLU A 130 -14.15 18.26 -2.87
CA GLU A 130 -13.95 18.88 -1.57
C GLU A 130 -13.52 17.83 -0.52
N ALA A 131 -14.25 16.71 -0.44
CA ALA A 131 -13.92 15.61 0.48
C ALA A 131 -12.56 14.95 0.14
N TRP A 132 -12.28 14.76 -1.15
CA TRP A 132 -11.01 14.25 -1.66
C TRP A 132 -9.82 15.13 -1.27
N THR A 133 -9.98 16.45 -1.38
CA THR A 133 -8.93 17.40 -1.01
C THR A 133 -8.60 17.33 0.48
N VAL A 134 -9.61 17.20 1.35
CA VAL A 134 -9.43 17.00 2.79
C VAL A 134 -8.68 15.69 3.05
N LEU A 135 -9.11 14.58 2.44
CA LEU A 135 -8.46 13.27 2.59
C LEU A 135 -6.99 13.29 2.13
N LYS A 136 -6.69 13.95 1.02
CA LYS A 136 -5.31 14.13 0.53
C LYS A 136 -4.43 14.87 1.54
N VAL A 137 -4.94 15.95 2.11
CA VAL A 137 -4.17 16.73 3.11
C VAL A 137 -3.87 15.86 4.34
N ASP A 138 -4.83 15.10 4.82
CA ASP A 138 -4.65 14.24 5.99
C ASP A 138 -3.71 13.06 5.73
N SER A 139 -3.82 12.42 4.56
CA SER A 139 -2.92 11.35 4.13
C SER A 139 -1.49 11.81 3.94
N LEU A 140 -1.27 12.99 3.33
CA LEU A 140 0.05 13.60 3.15
C LEU A 140 0.69 14.05 4.47
N ARG A 141 -0.11 14.43 5.48
CA ARG A 141 0.39 14.72 6.83
C ARG A 141 1.04 13.49 7.48
N TRP A 142 0.56 12.29 7.19
CA TRP A 142 1.05 11.05 7.81
C TRP A 142 2.14 10.32 7.00
N THR A 143 2.22 10.56 5.69
CA THR A 143 3.14 9.86 4.79
C THR A 143 4.48 10.57 4.56
N ASN A 144 4.69 11.77 5.10
CA ASN A 144 5.95 12.50 4.95
C ASN A 144 6.94 12.21 6.11
N PRO A 145 8.06 11.49 5.87
CA PRO A 145 9.07 11.25 6.90
C PRO A 145 9.91 12.48 7.28
N ASN A 146 9.81 13.60 6.54
CA ASN A 146 10.64 14.81 6.71
C ASN A 146 9.88 16.04 7.24
N ARG A 147 8.63 15.91 7.71
CA ARG A 147 7.88 17.07 8.21
C ARG A 147 7.99 17.16 9.75
N SER A 148 8.96 17.93 10.24
CA SER A 148 8.94 18.42 11.63
C SER A 148 7.69 19.28 11.86
N PRO A 149 7.01 19.16 13.01
CA PRO A 149 5.90 20.04 13.34
C PRO A 149 6.44 21.47 13.53
N ILE A 150 5.77 22.42 12.89
CA ILE A 150 5.88 23.86 13.18
C ILE A 150 5.05 24.18 14.42
#